data_AF-A0A498IMY8-F1
#
_entry.id   AF-A0A498IMY8-F1
#
_cell.length_a   1.000
_cell.length_b   1.000
_cell.length_c   1.000
_cell.angle_alpha   90.00
_cell.angle_beta   90.00
_cell.angle_gamma   90.00
#
_symmetry.space_group_name_H-M   'P 1'
#
loop_
_entity.id
_entity.type
_entity.pdbx_description
1 polymer ?
#
loop_
_entity_poly.entity_id
_entity_poly.type
_entity_poly.pdbx_seq_one_letter_code
_entity_poly.pdbx_strand_id
1 'polypeptide(L)'
;MVQCILIYNVYTMCVHQQPKQIHEIKDFLLTARRKDARNVKIKRTKDAVKFKVRCSKYLYTLCVFDSDKANKLKQSLPPGSLNQDFGVARRHILLTVLKGNGIGNRNRGQCFCPCFDFEHDNRTSSQTEVEVEVEPVLLVSGIGGSILHSKRRKLGFDTRVWVRILLADLEFKKKLWSIYNPQTGYTETLDKKTEIVVPDDDYGLYAIDILDPCWFVKLIRLKEVYQFHDMIDMLVECGYKKGTTLFGYGYDFRQSNRIDKSMEGLKVKLETAYKASGGAPGCINDSLLTGLQFVEGLGSYLFVSRWTMHQLLIECPSIYEMLANPKFNWKRPPEIQVWRNKSTDGETLVDLESYGPIESIPLFEEALKYNELNYDGETVALPFNHSILRWAAETRQVLNSAKLPDSVSFYNIYGTSFGTPFDVCYGSETAPIEDLSEICHSIPRYSYVDGDETVPAESAKADGIAAVERVAIAARHRELLRDKTVFQHILRWLGVEQKVSRHSKTSRVADASSNKRA
;
A
#
# COMPACT_ATOMS: atom_id res chain seq x y z
N MET A 1 -0.27 -6.20 -16.06
CA MET A 1 -0.38 -5.59 -14.73
C MET A 1 0.34 -6.49 -13.77
N VAL A 2 1.30 -5.93 -13.06
CA VAL A 2 2.36 -6.73 -12.42
C VAL A 2 2.19 -6.82 -10.94
N GLN A 3 2.43 -8.01 -10.38
CA GLN A 3 2.78 -8.23 -8.98
C GLN A 3 4.18 -7.66 -8.71
N CYS A 4 4.29 -6.65 -7.85
CA CYS A 4 5.55 -5.98 -7.55
C CYS A 4 5.91 -6.16 -6.08
N ILE A 5 7.12 -6.64 -5.77
CA ILE A 5 7.75 -6.48 -4.46
C ILE A 5 8.77 -5.34 -4.62
N LEU A 6 8.61 -4.23 -3.88
CA LEU A 6 9.47 -3.04 -3.97
C LEU A 6 10.34 -2.89 -2.73
N ILE A 7 11.66 -3.06 -2.81
CA ILE A 7 12.55 -2.86 -1.66
C ILE A 7 13.05 -1.41 -1.62
N TYR A 8 12.68 -0.63 -0.60
CA TYR A 8 13.03 0.79 -0.48
C TYR A 8 14.35 1.00 0.26
N ASN A 9 15.27 1.72 -0.39
CA ASN A 9 16.45 2.30 0.23
C ASN A 9 16.28 3.83 0.29
N VAL A 10 15.85 4.35 1.44
CA VAL A 10 15.70 5.80 1.64
C VAL A 10 17.08 6.39 1.96
N TYR A 11 17.77 6.92 0.94
CA TYR A 11 18.90 7.82 1.19
C TYR A 11 18.62 9.25 0.71
N THR A 12 18.76 10.15 1.68
CA THR A 12 18.82 11.62 1.59
C THR A 12 17.51 12.34 1.31
N MET A 13 16.67 12.44 2.35
CA MET A 13 15.80 13.60 2.52
C MET A 13 16.08 14.27 3.86
N CYS A 14 16.36 15.58 3.81
CA CYS A 14 16.58 16.42 4.98
C CYS A 14 15.47 16.21 6.01
N VAL A 15 15.82 15.65 7.17
CA VAL A 15 14.91 15.40 8.29
C VAL A 15 14.23 16.70 8.72
N HIS A 16 12.99 16.92 8.31
CA HIS A 16 12.10 17.86 8.99
C HIS A 16 11.62 17.20 10.29
N GLN A 17 12.45 17.30 11.33
CA GLN A 17 12.06 16.93 12.69
C GLN A 17 10.90 17.81 13.14
N GLN A 18 9.83 17.18 13.65
CA GLN A 18 8.62 17.89 14.05
C GLN A 18 8.93 19.01 15.07
N PRO A 19 8.43 20.23 14.84
CA PRO A 19 8.71 21.36 15.71
C PRO A 19 7.98 21.22 17.05
N LYS A 20 8.66 21.50 18.15
CA LYS A 20 8.06 21.62 19.49
C LYS A 20 7.65 23.07 19.75
N GLN A 21 6.41 23.29 20.17
CA GLN A 21 5.96 24.62 20.56
C GLN A 21 6.38 24.92 22.00
N ILE A 22 6.92 26.12 22.24
CA ILE A 22 7.15 26.68 23.57
C ILE A 22 6.08 27.75 23.80
N HIS A 23 5.44 27.72 24.95
CA HIS A 23 4.37 28.68 25.30
C HIS A 23 4.90 29.87 26.11
N GLU A 24 5.95 29.68 26.89
CA GLU A 24 6.51 30.71 27.77
C GLU A 24 7.81 31.33 27.23
N ILE A 25 7.94 32.65 27.38
CA ILE A 25 9.13 33.39 26.93
C ILE A 25 10.39 32.94 27.70
N LYS A 26 10.25 32.67 29.01
CA LYS A 26 11.36 32.23 29.86
C LYS A 26 11.97 30.91 29.36
N ASP A 27 11.12 29.94 29.04
CA ASP A 27 11.55 28.63 28.53
C ASP A 27 12.24 28.73 27.17
N PHE A 28 11.79 29.67 26.34
CA PHE A 28 12.44 29.96 25.07
C PHE A 28 13.85 30.52 25.26
N LEU A 29 14.03 31.47 26.19
CA LEU A 29 15.35 32.04 26.50
C LEU A 29 16.30 31.00 27.11
N LEU A 30 15.80 30.13 27.98
CA LEU A 30 16.58 28.99 28.51
C LEU A 30 16.99 28.04 27.40
N THR A 31 16.07 27.72 26.48
CA THR A 31 16.34 26.84 25.32
C THR A 31 17.38 27.45 24.37
N ALA A 32 17.30 28.77 24.11
CA ALA A 32 18.23 29.49 23.26
C ALA A 32 19.66 29.58 23.83
N ARG A 33 19.81 29.42 25.15
CA ARG A 33 21.12 29.41 25.84
C ARG A 33 21.71 28.01 26.02
N ARG A 34 21.01 26.96 25.59
CA ARG A 34 21.55 25.58 25.68
C ARG A 34 22.79 25.43 24.80
N LYS A 35 23.75 24.62 25.25
CA LYS A 35 24.99 24.31 24.51
C LYS A 35 24.73 23.70 23.12
N ASP A 36 23.58 23.06 22.92
CA ASP A 36 23.21 22.43 21.65
C ASP A 36 22.36 23.31 20.72
N ALA A 37 22.10 24.57 21.09
CA ALA A 37 21.40 25.53 20.25
C ALA A 37 22.31 26.02 19.11
N ARG A 38 21.85 25.86 17.87
CA ARG A 38 22.65 26.09 16.64
C ARG A 38 22.26 27.32 15.83
N ASN A 39 21.00 27.75 15.86
CA ASN A 39 20.51 28.93 15.12
C ASN A 39 19.14 29.38 15.67
N VAL A 40 18.90 30.70 15.72
CA VAL A 40 17.61 31.32 16.03
C VAL A 40 17.09 32.07 14.80
N LYS A 41 16.01 31.54 14.19
CA LYS A 41 15.31 32.19 13.07
C LYS A 41 14.08 32.93 13.56
N ILE A 42 13.94 34.19 13.17
CA ILE A 42 12.75 34.99 13.46
C ILE A 42 11.94 35.10 12.17
N LYS A 43 10.70 34.60 12.20
CA LYS A 43 9.78 34.64 11.07
C LYS A 43 8.58 35.50 11.42
N ARG A 44 8.37 36.59 10.67
CA ARG A 44 7.16 37.41 10.78
C ARG A 44 6.05 36.78 9.92
N THR A 45 4.88 36.61 10.49
CA THR A 45 3.63 36.24 9.79
C THR A 45 2.60 37.37 9.96
N LYS A 46 1.47 37.31 9.24
CA LYS A 46 0.46 38.37 9.26
C LYS A 46 -0.05 38.67 10.69
N ASP A 47 -0.20 37.62 11.51
CA ASP A 47 -0.86 37.70 12.81
C ASP A 47 0.08 37.47 14.01
N ALA A 48 1.34 37.05 13.77
CA ALA A 48 2.30 36.73 14.84
C ALA A 48 3.76 36.81 14.38
N VAL A 49 4.67 36.96 15.35
CA VAL A 49 6.11 36.76 15.17
C VAL A 49 6.52 35.43 15.78
N LYS A 50 7.11 34.55 14.98
CA LYS A 50 7.56 33.22 15.40
C LYS A 50 9.07 33.20 15.60
N PHE A 51 9.51 32.95 16.83
CA PHE A 51 10.91 32.75 17.18
C PHE A 51 11.22 31.26 17.17
N LYS A 52 12.18 30.84 16.33
CA LYS A 52 12.49 29.43 16.10
C LYS A 52 13.93 29.13 16.46
N VAL A 53 14.18 28.35 17.50
CA VAL A 53 15.53 27.91 17.87
C VAL A 53 15.76 26.45 17.48
N ARG A 54 16.83 26.21 16.72
CA ARG A 54 17.25 24.87 16.28
C ARG A 54 18.23 24.30 17.31
N CYS A 55 17.84 23.23 18.01
CA CYS A 55 18.71 22.47 18.90
C CYS A 55 19.20 21.18 18.22
N SER A 56 19.90 20.30 18.92
CA SER A 56 20.35 19.00 18.39
C SER A 56 19.18 18.10 17.96
N LYS A 57 18.15 17.95 18.80
CA LYS A 57 17.05 17.00 18.61
C LYS A 57 15.73 17.59 18.11
N TYR A 58 15.44 18.86 18.41
CA TYR A 58 14.18 19.50 18.02
C TYR A 58 14.37 20.92 17.49
N LEU A 59 13.42 21.38 16.67
CA LEU A 59 13.20 22.79 16.37
C LEU A 59 12.15 23.31 17.34
N TYR A 60 12.51 24.24 18.23
CA TYR A 60 11.57 24.84 19.16
C TYR A 60 11.00 26.14 18.58
N THR A 61 9.69 26.35 18.68
CA THR A 61 9.01 27.55 18.16
C THR A 61 8.21 28.23 19.27
N LEU A 62 8.49 29.51 19.51
CA LEU A 62 7.67 30.40 20.33
C LEU A 62 6.89 31.35 19.41
N CYS A 63 5.56 31.41 19.55
CA CYS A 63 4.69 32.32 18.80
C CYS A 63 4.31 33.50 19.70
N VAL A 64 4.66 34.73 19.28
CA VAL A 64 4.33 35.97 19.98
C VAL A 64 3.40 36.80 19.10
N PHE A 65 2.18 37.04 19.58
CA PHE A 65 1.16 37.80 18.86
C PHE A 65 1.30 39.33 19.04
N ASP A 66 1.92 39.77 20.13
CA ASP A 66 2.16 41.18 20.46
C ASP A 66 3.49 41.67 19.84
N SER A 67 3.40 42.69 18.98
CA SER A 67 4.54 43.24 18.24
C SER A 67 5.60 43.89 19.13
N ASP A 68 5.19 44.56 20.21
CA ASP A 68 6.10 45.27 21.11
C ASP A 68 6.86 44.28 22.00
N LYS A 69 6.17 43.24 22.48
CA LYS A 69 6.80 42.12 23.18
C LYS A 69 7.78 41.37 22.28
N ALA A 70 7.43 41.15 21.01
CA ALA A 70 8.32 40.53 20.05
C ALA A 70 9.59 41.38 19.80
N ASN A 71 9.47 42.70 19.70
CA ASN A 71 10.62 43.59 19.51
C ASN A 71 11.54 43.60 20.75
N LYS A 72 10.99 43.62 21.97
CA LYS A 72 11.76 43.50 23.22
C LYS A 72 12.46 42.13 23.33
N LEU A 73 11.77 41.04 22.97
CA LEU A 73 12.35 39.70 22.97
C LEU A 73 13.52 39.59 21.99
N LYS A 74 13.39 40.19 20.79
CA LYS A 74 14.48 40.26 19.81
C LYS A 74 15.73 40.95 20.36
N GLN A 75 15.58 42.00 21.17
CA GLN A 75 16.70 42.71 21.81
C GLN A 75 17.37 41.89 22.94
N SER A 76 16.66 40.94 23.55
CA SER A 76 17.18 40.10 24.64
C SER A 76 17.96 38.86 24.19
N LEU A 77 18.01 38.59 22.87
CA LEU A 77 18.77 37.49 22.31
C LEU A 77 20.28 37.82 22.28
N PRO A 78 21.16 36.86 22.59
CA PRO A 78 22.61 37.10 22.58
C PRO A 78 23.10 37.52 21.17
N PRO A 79 24.00 38.52 21.07
CA PRO A 79 24.59 38.92 19.79
C PRO A 79 25.61 37.88 19.32
N GLY A 80 25.38 37.31 18.14
CA GLY A 80 26.24 36.31 17.50
C GLY A 80 25.57 35.73 16.24
N SER A 81 26.30 34.94 15.44
CA SER A 81 25.92 34.35 14.14
C SER A 81 24.65 33.46 14.10
N LEU A 82 23.84 33.50 15.18
CA LEU A 82 22.60 32.78 15.37
C LEU A 82 21.37 33.52 14.85
N ASN A 83 21.43 34.82 14.54
CA ASN A 83 20.23 35.60 14.21
C ASN A 83 20.10 35.83 12.70
N GLN A 84 19.12 35.19 12.06
CA GLN A 84 18.73 35.49 10.68
C GLN A 84 17.25 35.86 10.62
N ASP A 85 16.98 37.13 10.29
CA ASP A 85 15.64 37.63 9.99
C ASP A 85 15.30 37.27 8.54
N PHE A 86 14.15 36.63 8.33
CA PHE A 86 13.61 36.38 6.98
C PHE A 86 12.25 37.04 6.83
N GLY A 87 12.16 37.97 5.87
CA GLY A 87 10.91 38.58 5.43
C GLY A 87 9.95 37.59 4.77
N VAL A 88 8.70 38.01 4.61
CA VAL A 88 7.60 37.20 4.07
C VAL A 88 7.87 36.80 2.62
N ALA A 89 8.31 35.55 2.38
CA ALA A 89 8.46 35.00 1.04
C ALA A 89 7.25 34.11 0.66
N ARG A 90 6.45 34.59 -0.29
CA ARG A 90 5.59 33.78 -1.18
C ARG A 90 6.49 33.01 -2.16
N ARG A 91 6.20 31.75 -2.47
CA ARG A 91 6.74 30.96 -3.61
C ARG A 91 6.11 29.55 -3.60
N HIS A 92 5.46 29.03 -4.65
CA HIS A 92 5.93 28.75 -6.02
C HIS A 92 7.35 28.14 -6.04
N ILE A 93 7.48 26.84 -6.31
CA ILE A 93 8.78 26.20 -6.51
C ILE A 93 8.85 25.63 -7.93
N LEU A 94 9.60 26.38 -8.74
CA LEU A 94 10.25 25.98 -9.97
C LEU A 94 11.50 25.16 -9.60
N LEU A 95 11.71 24.04 -10.27
CA LEU A 95 12.88 23.16 -10.12
C LEU A 95 14.12 23.84 -10.73
N THR A 96 15.27 23.81 -10.05
CA THR A 96 16.57 24.12 -10.68
C THR A 96 17.63 23.14 -10.18
N VAL A 97 18.30 22.53 -11.16
CA VAL A 97 19.39 21.55 -11.08
C VAL A 97 20.68 22.22 -10.62
N LEU A 98 21.48 21.54 -9.80
CA LEU A 98 22.92 21.77 -9.70
C LEU A 98 23.69 20.44 -9.72
N LYS A 99 24.62 20.33 -10.69
CA LYS A 99 25.65 19.31 -10.84
C LYS A 99 26.79 19.51 -9.82
N GLY A 100 27.48 18.42 -9.45
CA GLY A 100 28.80 18.48 -8.80
C GLY A 100 29.50 17.12 -8.78
N ASN A 101 30.51 16.96 -9.65
CA ASN A 101 31.51 15.89 -9.65
C ASN A 101 32.47 16.02 -8.45
N GLY A 102 33.06 14.92 -7.97
CA GLY A 102 34.25 15.01 -7.11
C GLY A 102 34.66 13.72 -6.39
N ILE A 103 35.67 13.06 -6.94
CA ILE A 103 36.48 11.98 -6.37
C ILE A 103 37.23 12.47 -5.10
N GLY A 104 37.43 11.60 -4.10
CA GLY A 104 38.34 11.92 -2.98
C GLY A 104 38.41 10.89 -1.86
N ASN A 105 39.37 9.98 -1.95
CA ASN A 105 39.80 8.99 -0.95
C ASN A 105 40.63 9.66 0.18
N ARG A 106 40.40 9.34 1.48
CA ARG A 106 41.46 9.23 2.54
C ARG A 106 40.95 8.93 3.97
N ASN A 107 41.47 7.82 4.49
CA ASN A 107 42.03 7.48 5.82
C ASN A 107 41.66 8.21 7.13
N ARG A 108 41.42 7.34 8.13
CA ARG A 108 41.63 7.37 9.59
C ARG A 108 42.25 8.62 10.22
N GLY A 109 41.64 9.05 11.33
CA GLY A 109 42.27 9.77 12.43
C GLY A 109 41.56 9.47 13.75
N GLN A 110 42.23 8.73 14.63
CA GLN A 110 41.91 8.62 16.06
C GLN A 110 42.13 9.97 16.75
N CYS A 111 41.31 10.30 17.74
CA CYS A 111 41.67 11.27 18.76
C CYS A 111 41.19 10.80 20.13
N PHE A 112 42.17 10.59 21.01
CA PHE A 112 42.08 10.30 22.43
C PHE A 112 41.62 11.53 23.22
N CYS A 113 40.85 11.35 24.29
CA CYS A 113 41.06 12.12 25.52
C CYS A 113 40.50 11.37 26.76
N PRO A 114 41.15 11.45 27.95
CA PRO A 114 41.07 10.44 29.01
C PRO A 114 40.35 10.90 30.30
N CYS A 115 40.10 9.93 31.18
CA CYS A 115 39.87 10.00 32.63
C CYS A 115 38.55 10.62 33.15
N PHE A 116 37.66 9.76 33.67
CA PHE A 116 37.20 9.83 35.07
C PHE A 116 36.68 8.43 35.47
N ASP A 117 37.50 7.72 36.25
CA ASP A 117 37.18 6.45 36.88
C ASP A 117 36.22 6.65 38.04
N PHE A 118 35.14 5.89 38.06
CA PHE A 118 34.49 5.43 39.29
C PHE A 118 34.06 4.00 39.05
N GLU A 119 34.90 3.07 39.51
CA GLU A 119 34.54 1.67 39.69
C GLU A 119 33.42 1.57 40.74
N HIS A 120 32.29 1.02 40.33
CA HIS A 120 31.47 0.22 41.23
C HIS A 120 31.07 -1.06 40.50
N ASP A 121 31.75 -2.14 40.87
CA ASP A 121 31.38 -3.51 40.59
C ASP A 121 29.92 -3.78 40.97
N ASN A 122 29.11 -4.15 40.00
CA ASN A 122 27.99 -5.06 40.24
C ASN A 122 27.75 -5.92 39.01
N ARG A 123 28.31 -7.14 39.07
CA ARG A 123 28.00 -8.26 38.20
C ARG A 123 26.49 -8.54 38.25
N THR A 124 25.79 -8.20 37.18
CA THR A 124 24.56 -8.90 36.79
C THR A 124 24.80 -9.46 35.40
N SER A 125 24.72 -10.79 35.29
CA SER A 125 24.78 -11.48 34.00
C SER A 125 23.52 -11.17 33.21
N SER A 126 23.48 -10.04 32.51
CA SER A 126 22.56 -9.90 31.39
C SER A 126 23.16 -10.71 30.24
N GLN A 127 22.58 -11.88 29.97
CA GLN A 127 22.74 -12.49 28.65
C GLN A 127 22.26 -11.46 27.64
N THR A 128 23.20 -10.84 26.94
CA THR A 128 22.93 -9.99 25.80
C THR A 128 22.33 -10.89 24.73
N GLU A 129 21.00 -10.92 24.62
CA GLU A 129 20.34 -11.40 23.42
C GLU A 129 20.91 -10.58 22.25
N VAL A 130 21.68 -11.23 21.40
CA VAL A 130 22.13 -10.63 20.15
C VAL A 130 20.89 -10.47 19.29
N GLU A 131 20.28 -9.28 19.30
CA GLU A 131 19.17 -8.97 18.40
C GLU A 131 19.62 -9.23 16.96
N VAL A 132 18.96 -10.16 16.29
CA VAL A 132 19.15 -10.39 14.87
C VAL A 132 18.66 -9.14 14.16
N GLU A 133 19.59 -8.32 13.69
CA GLU A 133 19.29 -7.11 12.92
C GLU A 133 18.70 -7.55 11.57
N VAL A 134 17.38 -7.66 11.51
CA VAL A 134 16.60 -7.97 10.29
C VAL A 134 16.19 -6.67 9.61
N GLU A 135 16.18 -6.67 8.27
CA GLU A 135 15.71 -5.51 7.50
C GLU A 135 14.19 -5.35 7.69
N PRO A 136 13.67 -4.16 8.01
CA PRO A 136 12.24 -3.95 8.19
C PRO A 136 11.42 -4.32 6.95
N VAL A 137 10.27 -4.96 7.14
CA VAL A 137 9.33 -5.35 6.09
C VAL A 137 8.00 -4.61 6.26
N LEU A 138 7.52 -4.02 5.16
CA LEU A 138 6.16 -3.48 5.04
C LEU A 138 5.37 -4.35 4.06
N LEU A 139 4.30 -4.98 4.53
CA LEU A 139 3.38 -5.74 3.70
C LEU A 139 2.27 -4.80 3.17
N VAL A 140 2.04 -4.77 1.87
CA VAL A 140 0.99 -3.99 1.21
C VAL A 140 0.02 -4.96 0.53
N SER A 141 -1.27 -4.75 0.76
CA SER A 141 -2.30 -5.67 0.24
C SER A 141 -2.80 -5.30 -1.15
N GLY A 142 -3.35 -6.27 -1.86
CA GLY A 142 -3.95 -6.06 -3.17
C GLY A 142 -5.38 -5.53 -3.10
N ILE A 143 -5.97 -5.35 -4.29
CA ILE A 143 -7.37 -4.99 -4.39
C ILE A 143 -8.26 -6.01 -3.66
N GLY A 144 -9.20 -5.52 -2.84
CA GLY A 144 -10.07 -6.36 -2.02
C GLY A 144 -9.41 -7.02 -0.81
N GLY A 145 -8.09 -6.96 -0.66
CA GLY A 145 -7.34 -7.63 0.41
C GLY A 145 -7.17 -6.82 1.70
N SER A 146 -7.95 -5.76 1.90
CA SER A 146 -7.89 -4.91 3.10
C SER A 146 -9.25 -4.86 3.79
N ILE A 147 -9.28 -4.94 5.12
CA ILE A 147 -10.50 -4.70 5.90
C ILE A 147 -10.95 -3.24 5.74
N LEU A 148 -12.24 -3.02 5.47
CA LEU A 148 -12.89 -1.71 5.49
C LEU A 148 -13.93 -1.64 6.61
N HIS A 149 -13.85 -0.58 7.39
CA HIS A 149 -14.85 -0.21 8.38
C HIS A 149 -15.64 1.01 7.90
N SER A 150 -16.93 1.03 8.22
CA SER A 150 -17.76 2.22 8.16
C SER A 150 -17.83 2.83 9.55
N LYS A 151 -17.29 4.04 9.67
CA LYS A 151 -17.19 4.81 10.91
C LYS A 151 -18.19 5.95 10.89
N ARG A 152 -19.02 6.07 11.94
CA ARG A 152 -19.95 7.19 12.05
C ARG A 152 -19.19 8.48 12.36
N ARG A 153 -19.59 9.58 11.69
CA ARG A 153 -18.99 10.91 11.92
C ARG A 153 -19.29 11.49 13.32
N LYS A 154 -20.30 10.96 14.03
CA LYS A 154 -20.63 11.28 15.42
C LYS A 154 -20.37 10.05 16.29
N LEU A 155 -20.02 10.26 17.57
CA LEU A 155 -19.66 9.23 18.57
C LEU A 155 -20.44 7.92 18.34
N GLY A 156 -19.75 6.86 17.96
CA GLY A 156 -20.38 5.60 17.58
C GLY A 156 -19.37 4.48 17.29
N PHE A 157 -19.88 3.26 17.22
CA PHE A 157 -19.08 2.05 16.93
C PHE A 157 -18.76 1.93 15.44
N ASP A 158 -17.52 1.55 15.14
CA ASP A 158 -17.08 1.21 13.79
C ASP A 158 -17.72 -0.12 13.38
N THR A 159 -18.30 -0.18 12.18
CA THR A 159 -18.84 -1.43 11.63
C THR A 159 -17.94 -1.96 10.53
N ARG A 160 -17.44 -3.19 10.65
CA ARG A 160 -16.78 -3.85 9.52
C ARG A 160 -17.78 -4.08 8.39
N VAL A 161 -17.49 -3.52 7.22
CA VAL A 161 -18.31 -3.64 6.00
C VAL A 161 -17.63 -4.50 4.94
N TRP A 162 -16.31 -4.68 5.05
CA TRP A 162 -15.53 -5.57 4.20
C TRP A 162 -14.27 -6.06 4.95
N VAL A 163 -13.79 -7.30 4.81
CA VAL A 163 -14.58 -8.46 4.37
C VAL A 163 -15.49 -8.89 5.52
N ARG A 164 -16.70 -9.31 5.18
CA ARG A 164 -17.71 -9.75 6.13
C ARG A 164 -18.44 -10.95 5.53
N ILE A 165 -18.64 -11.97 6.33
CA ILE A 165 -19.44 -13.16 5.98
C ILE A 165 -20.88 -12.99 6.46
N LEU A 166 -21.09 -12.61 7.73
CA LEU A 166 -22.43 -12.49 8.29
C LEU A 166 -23.10 -11.15 7.92
N LEU A 167 -24.28 -11.20 7.31
CA LEU A 167 -25.02 -10.03 6.80
C LEU A 167 -24.21 -9.19 5.81
N ALA A 168 -23.32 -9.85 5.06
CA ALA A 168 -22.39 -9.22 4.13
C ALA A 168 -23.11 -8.29 3.16
N ASP A 169 -24.08 -8.81 2.41
CA ASP A 169 -24.81 -8.06 1.38
C ASP A 169 -25.58 -6.87 1.95
N LEU A 170 -26.26 -7.04 3.09
CA LEU A 170 -27.05 -5.98 3.73
C LEU A 170 -26.18 -4.80 4.18
N GLU A 171 -25.10 -5.07 4.92
CA GLU A 171 -24.21 -4.02 5.41
C GLU A 171 -23.42 -3.36 4.27
N PHE A 172 -23.04 -4.14 3.26
CA PHE A 172 -22.36 -3.65 2.06
C PHE A 172 -23.25 -2.68 1.27
N LYS A 173 -24.49 -3.07 0.96
CA LYS A 173 -25.47 -2.20 0.28
C LYS A 173 -25.67 -0.89 1.01
N LYS A 174 -25.88 -0.99 2.33
CA LYS A 174 -26.22 0.16 3.16
C LYS A 174 -25.09 1.16 3.29
N LYS A 175 -23.84 0.69 3.38
CA LYS A 175 -22.71 1.52 3.83
C LYS A 175 -21.57 1.66 2.82
N LEU A 176 -21.44 0.75 1.87
CA LEU A 176 -20.28 0.72 0.96
C LEU A 176 -20.59 1.10 -0.49
N TRP A 177 -21.85 1.00 -0.94
CA TRP A 177 -22.24 1.57 -2.24
C TRP A 177 -21.87 3.05 -2.33
N SER A 178 -21.31 3.41 -3.48
CA SER A 178 -20.57 4.65 -3.67
C SER A 178 -20.70 5.15 -5.10
N ILE A 179 -20.46 6.45 -5.28
CA ILE A 179 -20.40 7.12 -6.57
C ILE A 179 -19.04 7.81 -6.69
N TYR A 180 -18.42 7.74 -7.85
CA TYR A 180 -17.24 8.53 -8.14
C TYR A 180 -17.59 9.99 -8.37
N ASN A 181 -16.87 10.88 -7.68
CA ASN A 181 -17.00 12.32 -7.79
C ASN A 181 -15.85 12.87 -8.64
N PRO A 182 -16.08 13.30 -9.90
CA PRO A 182 -15.02 13.78 -10.78
C PRO A 182 -14.35 15.07 -10.31
N GLN A 183 -15.03 15.86 -9.47
CA GLN A 183 -14.48 17.11 -8.93
C GLN A 183 -13.46 16.85 -7.83
N THR A 184 -13.69 15.84 -7.00
CA THR A 184 -12.77 15.46 -5.90
C THR A 184 -11.79 14.37 -6.32
N GLY A 185 -12.16 13.55 -7.30
CA GLY A 185 -11.41 12.36 -7.72
C GLY A 185 -11.62 11.14 -6.82
N TYR A 186 -12.57 11.19 -5.88
CA TYR A 186 -12.83 10.12 -4.91
C TYR A 186 -14.12 9.36 -5.21
N THR A 187 -14.12 8.07 -4.89
CA THR A 187 -15.32 7.25 -4.78
C THR A 187 -15.94 7.45 -3.40
N GLU A 188 -17.05 8.17 -3.35
CA GLU A 188 -17.72 8.65 -2.13
C GLU A 188 -18.94 7.78 -1.82
N THR A 189 -19.13 7.40 -0.56
CA THR A 189 -20.27 6.55 -0.17
C THR A 189 -21.60 7.29 -0.31
N LEU A 190 -22.64 6.56 -0.71
CA LEU A 190 -24.01 7.06 -0.70
C LEU A 190 -24.49 7.39 0.73
N ASP A 191 -24.02 6.64 1.73
CA ASP A 191 -24.25 6.97 3.14
C ASP A 191 -23.43 8.20 3.56
N LYS A 192 -24.12 9.34 3.70
CA LYS A 192 -23.54 10.62 4.12
C LYS A 192 -23.19 10.69 5.61
N LYS A 193 -23.65 9.73 6.42
CA LYS A 193 -23.48 9.74 7.89
C LYS A 193 -22.19 9.06 8.33
N THR A 194 -21.58 8.27 7.45
CA THR A 194 -20.38 7.50 7.75
C THR A 194 -19.21 7.91 6.86
N GLU A 195 -18.02 7.45 7.22
CA GLU A 195 -16.82 7.49 6.41
C GLU A 195 -16.24 6.07 6.37
N ILE A 196 -15.69 5.69 5.22
CA ILE A 196 -14.96 4.44 5.09
C ILE A 196 -13.51 4.64 5.52
N VAL A 197 -13.09 3.79 6.45
CA VAL A 197 -11.76 3.80 7.03
C VAL A 197 -11.15 2.42 6.96
N VAL A 198 -9.85 2.37 6.74
CA VAL A 198 -9.05 1.15 6.88
C VAL A 198 -8.47 1.16 8.30
N PRO A 199 -8.63 0.09 9.09
CA PRO A 199 -8.06 0.03 10.42
C PRO A 199 -6.52 0.01 10.35
N ASP A 200 -5.87 0.78 11.22
CA ASP A 200 -4.39 0.82 11.34
C ASP A 200 -3.89 0.03 12.57
N ASP A 201 -4.79 -0.73 13.21
CA ASP A 201 -4.49 -1.60 14.33
C ASP A 201 -3.38 -2.61 14.01
N ASP A 202 -2.65 -3.04 15.05
CA ASP A 202 -1.48 -3.92 14.92
C ASP A 202 -0.48 -3.41 13.87
N TYR A 203 -0.22 -2.09 13.88
CA TYR A 203 0.67 -1.42 12.93
C TYR A 203 0.25 -1.64 11.47
N GLY A 204 -1.05 -1.69 11.22
CA GLY A 204 -1.68 -1.92 9.91
C GLY A 204 -1.67 -3.38 9.45
N LEU A 205 -1.11 -4.31 10.23
CA LEU A 205 -1.17 -5.74 9.94
C LEU A 205 -2.59 -6.29 10.10
N TYR A 206 -3.36 -5.78 11.07
CA TYR A 206 -4.73 -6.23 11.32
C TYR A 206 -5.61 -6.15 10.06
N ALA A 207 -5.46 -5.09 9.26
CA ALA A 207 -6.26 -4.88 8.06
C ALA A 207 -6.00 -5.92 6.97
N ILE A 208 -4.86 -6.61 7.00
CA ILE A 208 -4.37 -7.45 5.90
C ILE A 208 -4.04 -8.90 6.36
N ASP A 209 -4.23 -9.22 7.64
CA ASP A 209 -3.93 -10.52 8.24
C ASP A 209 -5.03 -11.56 7.94
N ILE A 210 -6.18 -11.44 8.63
CA ILE A 210 -7.38 -12.27 8.44
C ILE A 210 -8.56 -11.34 8.12
N LEU A 211 -9.08 -11.39 6.90
CA LEU A 211 -10.04 -10.42 6.37
C LEU A 211 -11.42 -10.49 7.04
N ASP A 212 -11.81 -11.67 7.55
CA ASP A 212 -12.95 -11.81 8.46
C ASP A 212 -12.54 -12.51 9.76
N PRO A 213 -12.15 -11.75 10.81
CA PRO A 213 -11.67 -12.30 12.07
C PRO A 213 -12.80 -12.77 13.01
N CYS A 214 -14.01 -13.05 12.50
CA CYS A 214 -15.11 -13.58 13.29
C CYS A 214 -14.73 -14.91 13.99
N TRP A 215 -15.16 -15.08 15.25
CA TRP A 215 -14.85 -16.26 16.05
C TRP A 215 -15.22 -17.57 15.35
N PHE A 216 -16.37 -17.59 14.66
CA PHE A 216 -16.85 -18.75 13.92
C PHE A 216 -15.90 -19.11 12.77
N VAL A 217 -15.43 -18.09 12.04
CA VAL A 217 -14.53 -18.24 10.88
C VAL A 217 -13.16 -18.78 11.31
N LYS A 218 -12.65 -18.28 12.44
CA LYS A 218 -11.43 -18.79 13.08
C LYS A 218 -11.60 -20.23 13.56
N LEU A 219 -12.76 -20.58 14.12
CA LEU A 219 -13.05 -21.93 14.61
C LEU A 219 -13.04 -22.96 13.48
N ILE A 220 -13.67 -22.64 12.35
CA ILE A 220 -13.70 -23.54 11.17
C ILE A 220 -12.43 -23.44 10.32
N ARG A 221 -11.48 -22.56 10.67
CA ARG A 221 -10.24 -22.26 9.92
C ARG A 221 -10.50 -22.07 8.43
N LEU A 222 -11.46 -21.21 8.09
CA LEU A 222 -11.78 -20.91 6.69
C LEU A 222 -10.61 -20.14 6.06
N LYS A 223 -9.65 -20.89 5.50
CA LYS A 223 -8.41 -20.34 4.92
C LYS A 223 -8.67 -19.33 3.79
N GLU A 224 -9.85 -19.34 3.19
CA GLU A 224 -10.24 -18.40 2.15
C GLU A 224 -10.26 -16.93 2.60
N VAL A 225 -10.34 -16.65 3.90
CA VAL A 225 -10.24 -15.27 4.43
C VAL A 225 -8.88 -14.93 5.04
N TYR A 226 -7.97 -15.90 5.06
CA TYR A 226 -6.60 -15.70 5.53
C TYR A 226 -5.81 -15.08 4.38
N GLN A 227 -5.27 -13.89 4.61
CA GLN A 227 -4.63 -13.09 3.58
C GLN A 227 -3.12 -13.16 3.76
N PHE A 228 -2.52 -12.32 4.61
CA PHE A 228 -1.09 -12.40 4.93
C PHE A 228 -0.76 -13.23 6.18
N HIS A 229 -1.76 -13.83 6.83
CA HIS A 229 -1.59 -14.55 8.10
C HIS A 229 -0.37 -15.47 8.13
N ASP A 230 -0.28 -16.41 7.18
CA ASP A 230 0.80 -17.41 7.13
C ASP A 230 2.17 -16.75 6.88
N MET A 231 2.22 -15.64 6.13
CA MET A 231 3.44 -14.88 5.88
C MET A 231 3.87 -14.06 7.11
N ILE A 232 2.91 -13.47 7.82
CA ILE A 232 3.15 -12.73 9.06
C ILE A 232 3.71 -13.69 10.11
N ASP A 233 3.09 -14.85 10.29
CA ASP A 233 3.54 -15.87 11.23
C ASP A 233 4.95 -16.36 10.87
N MET A 234 5.20 -16.66 9.60
CA MET A 234 6.54 -17.05 9.11
C MET A 234 7.61 -15.98 9.40
N LEU A 235 7.32 -14.70 9.16
CA LEU A 235 8.27 -13.61 9.44
C LEU A 235 8.50 -13.44 10.95
N VAL A 236 7.45 -13.55 11.77
CA VAL A 236 7.56 -13.48 13.24
C VAL A 236 8.41 -14.64 13.78
N GLU A 237 8.21 -15.87 13.29
CA GLU A 237 9.04 -17.04 13.62
C GLU A 237 10.52 -16.82 13.25
N CYS A 238 10.78 -16.04 12.20
CA CYS A 238 12.12 -15.64 11.76
C CYS A 238 12.73 -14.47 12.55
N GLY A 239 12.07 -13.99 13.60
CA GLY A 239 12.59 -12.94 14.49
C GLY A 239 12.12 -11.52 14.15
N TYR A 240 11.19 -11.35 13.21
CA TYR A 240 10.59 -10.04 12.94
C TYR A 240 9.65 -9.62 14.08
N LYS A 241 9.70 -8.34 14.45
CA LYS A 241 8.92 -7.76 15.54
C LYS A 241 7.90 -6.77 14.97
N LYS A 242 6.61 -7.07 15.16
CA LYS A 242 5.51 -6.17 14.76
C LYS A 242 5.71 -4.77 15.35
N GLY A 243 5.59 -3.74 14.51
CA GLY A 243 5.78 -2.34 14.92
C GLY A 243 7.23 -1.87 15.05
N THR A 244 8.21 -2.77 14.88
CA THR A 244 9.64 -2.42 14.86
C THR A 244 10.28 -2.78 13.53
N THR A 245 10.14 -4.04 13.10
CA THR A 245 10.68 -4.56 11.84
C THR A 245 9.62 -5.19 10.95
N LEU A 246 8.36 -5.28 11.38
CA LEU A 246 7.25 -5.78 10.56
C LEU A 246 6.04 -4.85 10.66
N PHE A 247 5.51 -4.46 9.51
CA PHE A 247 4.41 -3.50 9.36
C PHE A 247 3.45 -3.96 8.27
N GLY A 248 2.19 -3.54 8.34
CA GLY A 248 1.19 -3.77 7.30
C GLY A 248 0.60 -2.47 6.79
N TYR A 249 0.15 -2.45 5.54
CA TYR A 249 -0.55 -1.33 4.94
C TYR A 249 -1.71 -1.83 4.09
N GLY A 250 -2.90 -1.73 4.67
CA GLY A 250 -4.15 -1.80 3.91
C GLY A 250 -4.55 -0.43 3.37
N TYR A 251 -5.30 -0.42 2.28
CA TYR A 251 -5.87 0.81 1.70
C TYR A 251 -7.32 0.58 1.25
N ASP A 252 -8.02 1.69 0.99
CA ASP A 252 -9.37 1.64 0.43
C ASP A 252 -9.30 1.26 -1.04
N PHE A 253 -9.51 -0.02 -1.31
CA PHE A 253 -9.38 -0.62 -2.64
C PHE A 253 -10.34 -0.04 -3.69
N ARG A 254 -11.34 0.74 -3.28
CA ARG A 254 -12.29 1.40 -4.20
C ARG A 254 -11.64 2.58 -4.91
N GLN A 255 -10.67 3.23 -4.26
CA GLN A 255 -10.04 4.43 -4.76
C GLN A 255 -8.94 4.13 -5.78
N SER A 256 -8.54 5.14 -6.53
CA SER A 256 -7.37 5.07 -7.41
C SER A 256 -6.08 4.86 -6.61
N ASN A 257 -5.14 4.08 -7.16
CA ASN A 257 -3.83 3.89 -6.56
C ASN A 257 -3.00 5.17 -6.48
N ARG A 258 -3.30 6.19 -7.31
CA ARG A 258 -2.61 7.48 -7.31
C ARG A 258 -3.34 8.58 -6.51
N ILE A 259 -4.40 8.25 -5.78
CA ILE A 259 -5.13 9.25 -4.99
C ILE A 259 -4.27 9.72 -3.81
N ASP A 260 -4.31 11.01 -3.50
CA ASP A 260 -3.45 11.65 -2.49
C ASP A 260 -3.50 10.94 -1.13
N LYS A 261 -4.69 10.51 -0.68
CA LYS A 261 -4.88 9.80 0.60
C LYS A 261 -4.10 8.47 0.63
N SER A 262 -4.09 7.72 -0.48
CA SER A 262 -3.38 6.44 -0.57
C SER A 262 -1.86 6.66 -0.65
N MET A 263 -1.41 7.60 -1.47
CA MET A 263 0.01 7.89 -1.67
C MET A 263 0.67 8.50 -0.42
N GLU A 264 0.03 9.49 0.21
CA GLU A 264 0.55 10.07 1.45
C GLU A 264 0.45 9.09 2.61
N GLY A 265 -0.60 8.26 2.67
CA GLY A 265 -0.72 7.17 3.64
C GLY A 265 0.44 6.18 3.56
N LEU A 266 0.75 5.70 2.37
CA LEU A 266 1.85 4.76 2.13
C LEU A 266 3.20 5.40 2.50
N LYS A 267 3.41 6.65 2.10
CA LYS A 267 4.62 7.41 2.42
C LYS A 267 4.79 7.59 3.94
N VAL A 268 3.74 7.99 4.65
CA VAL A 268 3.76 8.11 6.12
C VAL A 268 4.07 6.77 6.76
N LYS A 269 3.53 5.67 6.23
CA LYS A 269 3.81 4.33 6.73
C LYS A 269 5.27 3.94 6.53
N LEU A 270 5.83 4.22 5.36
CA LEU A 270 7.25 4.00 5.07
C LEU A 270 8.16 4.82 5.99
N GLU A 271 7.85 6.10 6.20
CA GLU A 271 8.59 6.94 7.14
C GLU A 271 8.51 6.42 8.58
N THR A 272 7.37 5.87 8.96
CA THR A 272 7.15 5.30 10.30
C THR A 272 7.98 4.03 10.48
N ALA A 273 7.94 3.12 9.50
CA ALA A 273 8.76 1.90 9.50
C ALA A 273 10.26 2.23 9.56
N TYR A 274 10.72 3.19 8.74
CA TYR A 274 12.11 3.64 8.72
C TYR A 274 12.56 4.23 10.07
N LYS A 275 11.72 5.03 10.72
CA LYS A 275 12.04 5.61 12.04
C LYS A 275 12.06 4.54 13.14
N ALA A 276 11.10 3.61 13.10
CA ALA A 276 10.98 2.53 14.08
C ALA A 276 12.11 1.51 13.97
N SER A 277 12.66 1.30 12.77
CA SER A 277 13.78 0.41 12.50
C SER A 277 15.17 1.02 12.75
N GLY A 278 15.25 2.21 13.37
CA GLY A 278 16.52 2.89 13.62
C GLY A 278 17.19 3.47 12.37
N GLY A 279 16.43 3.64 11.27
CA GLY A 279 16.93 4.14 9.99
C GLY A 279 17.45 3.06 9.05
N ALA A 280 17.13 1.78 9.31
CA ALA A 280 17.47 0.67 8.43
C ALA A 280 16.66 0.71 7.12
N PRO A 281 17.26 0.33 5.97
CA PRO A 281 16.54 0.17 4.71
C PRO A 281 15.47 -0.92 4.83
N GLY A 282 14.34 -0.76 4.14
CA GLY A 282 13.19 -1.66 4.30
C GLY A 282 12.73 -2.31 3.00
N CYS A 283 12.19 -3.52 3.12
CA CYS A 283 11.55 -4.25 2.03
C CYS A 283 10.04 -3.98 2.02
N ILE A 284 9.45 -3.67 0.86
CA ILE A 284 8.00 -3.73 0.66
C ILE A 284 7.67 -5.00 -0.11
N ASN A 285 6.82 -5.81 0.48
CA ASN A 285 6.14 -6.88 -0.24
C ASN A 285 4.74 -6.40 -0.57
N ASP A 286 4.44 -6.26 -1.86
CA ASP A 286 3.12 -5.90 -2.34
C ASP A 286 2.55 -7.05 -3.17
N SER A 287 1.31 -7.42 -2.86
CA SER A 287 0.56 -8.43 -3.60
C SER A 287 -0.59 -7.74 -4.30
N LEU A 288 -0.30 -7.17 -5.48
CA LEU A 288 -1.18 -6.24 -6.18
C LEU A 288 -2.55 -6.80 -6.59
N LEU A 289 -2.69 -8.12 -6.63
CA LEU A 289 -4.00 -8.75 -6.64
C LEU A 289 -4.08 -9.78 -5.51
N THR A 290 -5.21 -9.72 -4.83
CA THR A 290 -5.89 -10.88 -4.26
C THR A 290 -7.35 -10.64 -4.59
N GLY A 291 -7.68 -10.72 -5.88
CA GLY A 291 -9.08 -10.70 -6.29
C GLY A 291 -9.82 -11.74 -5.47
N LEU A 292 -10.90 -11.34 -4.80
CA LEU A 292 -11.78 -12.31 -4.15
C LEU A 292 -12.44 -13.12 -5.27
N GLN A 293 -11.84 -14.27 -5.59
CA GLN A 293 -12.51 -15.31 -6.34
C GLN A 293 -13.51 -15.93 -5.36
N PHE A 294 -14.74 -15.42 -5.35
CA PHE A 294 -15.81 -16.10 -4.62
C PHE A 294 -16.03 -17.44 -5.28
N VAL A 295 -15.82 -18.49 -4.48
CA VAL A 295 -16.24 -19.85 -4.74
C VAL A 295 -17.72 -19.82 -5.14
N GLU A 296 -18.02 -20.21 -6.38
CA GLU A 296 -19.36 -20.66 -6.74
C GLU A 296 -19.74 -21.81 -5.81
N GLY A 297 -20.64 -21.60 -4.84
CA GLY A 297 -21.15 -22.74 -4.07
C GLY A 297 -21.78 -22.49 -2.70
N LEU A 298 -21.62 -21.32 -2.08
CA LEU A 298 -22.29 -21.05 -0.80
C LEU A 298 -23.18 -19.81 -0.95
N GLY A 299 -24.49 -20.04 -0.88
CA GLY A 299 -25.54 -19.11 -1.32
C GLY A 299 -25.52 -17.71 -0.69
N SER A 300 -26.37 -16.88 -1.26
CA SER A 300 -26.66 -15.45 -1.06
C SER A 300 -26.82 -14.91 0.38
N TYR A 301 -26.62 -15.71 1.43
CA TYR A 301 -26.71 -15.30 2.84
C TYR A 301 -25.35 -15.05 3.51
N LEU A 302 -24.26 -15.59 2.96
CA LEU A 302 -22.93 -15.50 3.57
C LEU A 302 -21.97 -14.57 2.80
N PHE A 303 -22.43 -13.96 1.70
CA PHE A 303 -21.58 -13.22 0.77
C PHE A 303 -22.30 -12.02 0.14
N VAL A 304 -21.51 -11.07 -0.35
CA VAL A 304 -22.01 -9.96 -1.18
C VAL A 304 -22.40 -10.54 -2.53
N SER A 305 -23.62 -10.26 -2.99
CA SER A 305 -24.08 -10.79 -4.28
C SER A 305 -23.26 -10.24 -5.45
N ARG A 306 -23.16 -11.00 -6.55
CA ARG A 306 -22.47 -10.56 -7.79
C ARG A 306 -22.96 -9.16 -8.23
N TRP A 307 -24.28 -8.96 -8.22
CA TRP A 307 -24.88 -7.69 -8.61
C TRP A 307 -24.55 -6.57 -7.65
N THR A 308 -24.62 -6.81 -6.34
CA THR A 308 -24.27 -5.83 -5.31
C THR A 308 -22.83 -5.34 -5.47
N MET A 309 -21.90 -6.27 -5.70
CA MET A 309 -20.50 -5.96 -5.94
C MET A 309 -20.33 -5.21 -7.27
N HIS A 310 -20.95 -5.69 -8.35
CA HIS A 310 -20.92 -5.05 -9.66
C HIS A 310 -21.28 -3.56 -9.60
N GLN A 311 -22.38 -3.22 -8.90
CA GLN A 311 -22.81 -1.83 -8.73
C GLN A 311 -21.77 -0.95 -8.03
N LEU A 312 -21.01 -1.50 -7.07
CA LEU A 312 -19.89 -0.76 -6.47
C LEU A 312 -18.74 -0.59 -7.47
N LEU A 313 -18.36 -1.66 -8.17
CA LEU A 313 -17.15 -1.70 -8.99
C LEU A 313 -17.20 -0.77 -10.21
N ILE A 314 -18.39 -0.48 -10.75
CA ILE A 314 -18.59 0.50 -11.85
C ILE A 314 -18.09 1.91 -11.46
N GLU A 315 -18.10 2.23 -10.17
CA GLU A 315 -17.72 3.54 -9.63
C GLU A 315 -16.35 3.53 -8.93
N CYS A 316 -15.56 2.47 -9.09
CA CYS A 316 -14.24 2.31 -8.46
C CYS A 316 -13.11 2.56 -9.47
N PRO A 317 -12.30 3.64 -9.32
CA PRO A 317 -11.14 3.88 -10.17
C PRO A 317 -10.12 2.76 -10.25
N SER A 318 -9.92 2.01 -9.17
CA SER A 318 -9.04 0.84 -9.16
C SER A 318 -9.42 -0.20 -10.23
N ILE A 319 -10.72 -0.39 -10.50
CA ILE A 319 -11.20 -1.35 -11.51
C ILE A 319 -10.87 -0.88 -12.93
N TYR A 320 -11.03 0.42 -13.20
CA TYR A 320 -10.69 0.99 -14.51
C TYR A 320 -9.19 1.01 -14.75
N GLU A 321 -8.39 1.23 -13.70
CA GLU A 321 -6.93 1.13 -13.74
C GLU A 321 -6.49 -0.29 -14.11
N MET A 322 -7.31 -1.28 -13.75
CA MET A 322 -7.10 -2.70 -14.03
C MET A 322 -7.60 -3.22 -15.38
N LEU A 323 -8.30 -2.40 -16.17
CA LEU A 323 -8.68 -2.80 -17.53
C LEU A 323 -7.44 -3.12 -18.37
N ALA A 324 -7.60 -4.03 -19.33
CA ALA A 324 -6.54 -4.41 -20.25
C ALA A 324 -5.90 -3.17 -20.87
N ASN A 325 -4.59 -2.99 -20.68
CA ASN A 325 -3.89 -1.80 -21.15
C ASN A 325 -3.81 -1.82 -22.69
N PRO A 326 -4.44 -0.87 -23.41
CA PRO A 326 -4.41 -0.85 -24.88
C PRO A 326 -3.03 -0.58 -25.46
N LYS A 327 -2.13 0.02 -24.67
CA LYS A 327 -0.75 0.31 -25.08
C LYS A 327 0.21 -0.83 -24.76
N PHE A 328 -0.25 -1.88 -24.08
CA PHE A 328 0.58 -3.05 -23.83
C PHE A 328 0.64 -3.93 -25.08
N ASN A 329 1.84 -4.36 -25.44
CA ASN A 329 2.07 -5.20 -26.61
C ASN A 329 1.81 -6.67 -26.26
N TRP A 330 0.54 -7.05 -26.21
CA TRP A 330 0.12 -8.43 -26.01
C TRP A 330 0.59 -9.31 -27.17
N LYS A 331 1.00 -10.56 -26.89
CA LYS A 331 1.18 -11.56 -27.95
C LYS A 331 -0.10 -11.80 -28.74
N ARG A 332 -1.22 -11.85 -28.02
CA ARG A 332 -2.59 -11.82 -28.53
C ARG A 332 -3.41 -10.97 -27.55
N PRO A 333 -4.11 -9.92 -28.00
CA PRO A 333 -4.91 -9.10 -27.09
C PRO A 333 -6.08 -9.93 -26.53
N PRO A 334 -6.49 -9.68 -25.27
CA PRO A 334 -7.73 -10.26 -24.74
C PRO A 334 -8.94 -9.61 -25.42
N GLU A 335 -9.96 -10.42 -25.69
CA GLU A 335 -11.18 -9.99 -26.38
C GLU A 335 -12.43 -10.26 -25.54
N ILE A 336 -13.42 -9.37 -25.69
CA ILE A 336 -14.81 -9.64 -25.32
C ILE A 336 -15.53 -10.07 -26.59
N GLN A 337 -16.21 -11.21 -26.55
CA GLN A 337 -16.92 -11.79 -27.68
C GLN A 337 -18.41 -11.82 -27.38
N VAL A 338 -19.25 -11.42 -28.33
CA VAL A 338 -20.70 -11.37 -28.15
C VAL A 338 -21.38 -11.97 -29.38
N TRP A 339 -22.18 -13.01 -29.17
CA TRP A 339 -23.06 -13.54 -30.21
C TRP A 339 -24.23 -12.57 -30.42
N ARG A 340 -24.43 -12.11 -31.65
CA ARG A 340 -25.38 -11.03 -31.99
C ARG A 340 -26.21 -11.41 -33.21
N ASN A 341 -27.47 -11.01 -33.21
CA ASN A 341 -28.32 -11.07 -34.40
C ASN A 341 -27.99 -9.91 -35.34
N LYS A 342 -27.64 -10.21 -36.59
CA LYS A 342 -27.58 -9.25 -37.69
C LYS A 342 -28.76 -9.47 -38.62
N SER A 343 -29.54 -8.41 -38.83
CA SER A 343 -30.60 -8.39 -39.84
C SER A 343 -30.03 -7.76 -41.11
N THR A 344 -29.88 -8.58 -42.15
CA THR A 344 -29.53 -8.11 -43.50
C THR A 344 -30.51 -8.76 -44.46
N ASP A 345 -31.23 -7.94 -45.23
CA ASP A 345 -32.10 -8.35 -46.34
C ASP A 345 -33.15 -9.45 -46.03
N GLY A 346 -33.71 -9.43 -44.81
CA GLY A 346 -34.81 -10.31 -44.42
C GLY A 346 -34.40 -11.68 -43.85
N GLU A 347 -33.10 -12.00 -43.85
CA GLU A 347 -32.55 -13.16 -43.13
C GLU A 347 -31.91 -12.69 -41.80
N THR A 348 -32.18 -13.43 -40.72
CA THR A 348 -31.52 -13.21 -39.42
C THR A 348 -30.29 -14.11 -39.37
N LEU A 349 -29.11 -13.50 -39.48
CA LEU A 349 -27.84 -14.21 -39.37
C LEU A 349 -27.24 -13.94 -38.00
N VAL A 350 -26.77 -14.99 -37.34
CA VAL A 350 -26.10 -14.87 -36.04
C VAL A 350 -24.60 -14.78 -36.28
N ASP A 351 -23.96 -13.74 -35.76
CA ASP A 351 -22.52 -13.49 -35.92
C ASP A 351 -21.85 -13.32 -34.54
N LEU A 352 -20.56 -13.66 -34.47
CA LEU A 352 -19.74 -13.49 -33.27
C LEU A 352 -18.91 -12.22 -33.41
N GLU A 353 -19.30 -11.18 -32.70
CA GLU A 353 -18.57 -9.91 -32.68
C GLU A 353 -17.46 -9.97 -31.63
N SER A 354 -16.23 -9.58 -32.01
CA SER A 354 -15.08 -9.48 -31.11
C SER A 354 -14.71 -8.02 -30.84
N TYR A 355 -14.46 -7.73 -29.56
CA TYR A 355 -14.13 -6.40 -29.06
C TYR A 355 -12.81 -6.46 -28.29
N GLY A 356 -11.76 -5.82 -28.80
CA GLY A 356 -10.48 -5.69 -28.12
C GLY A 356 -10.49 -4.66 -26.98
N PRO A 357 -9.33 -4.35 -26.38
CA PRO A 357 -9.22 -3.42 -25.25
C PRO A 357 -9.70 -1.99 -25.53
N ILE A 358 -9.72 -1.54 -26.80
CA ILE A 358 -10.22 -0.22 -27.18
C ILE A 358 -11.69 -0.31 -27.59
N GLU A 359 -12.01 -1.33 -28.38
CA GLU A 359 -13.33 -1.56 -28.97
C GLU A 359 -14.37 -1.96 -27.92
N SER A 360 -13.94 -2.49 -26.77
CA SER A 360 -14.81 -2.83 -25.64
C SER A 360 -15.40 -1.61 -24.93
N ILE A 361 -14.87 -0.39 -25.13
CA ILE A 361 -15.40 0.81 -24.46
C ILE A 361 -16.84 1.13 -24.90
N PRO A 362 -17.16 1.26 -26.22
CA PRO A 362 -18.54 1.36 -26.69
C PRO A 362 -19.46 0.22 -26.22
N LEU A 363 -18.92 -0.99 -26.09
CA LEU A 363 -19.69 -2.13 -25.56
C LEU A 363 -20.11 -1.90 -24.11
N PHE A 364 -19.21 -1.39 -23.25
CA PHE A 364 -19.53 -1.05 -21.86
C PHE A 364 -20.52 0.11 -21.76
N GLU A 365 -20.40 1.12 -22.63
CA GLU A 365 -21.33 2.25 -22.69
C GLU A 365 -22.76 1.78 -22.95
N GLU A 366 -22.97 0.92 -23.95
CA GLU A 366 -24.30 0.41 -24.26
C GLU A 366 -24.79 -0.59 -23.20
N ALA A 367 -23.91 -1.48 -22.69
CA ALA A 367 -24.30 -2.44 -21.65
C ALA A 367 -24.73 -1.76 -20.33
N LEU A 368 -24.14 -0.62 -19.98
CA LEU A 368 -24.44 0.12 -18.75
C LEU A 368 -25.35 1.33 -18.96
N LYS A 369 -25.83 1.58 -20.18
CA LYS A 369 -26.57 2.78 -20.57
C LYS A 369 -27.76 3.12 -19.67
N TYR A 370 -28.49 2.08 -19.27
CA TYR A 370 -29.67 2.17 -18.41
C TYR A 370 -29.43 1.48 -17.06
N ASN A 371 -28.17 1.29 -16.67
CA ASN A 371 -27.85 0.67 -15.40
C ASN A 371 -28.17 1.63 -14.24
N GLU A 372 -28.98 1.14 -13.30
CA GLU A 372 -29.50 1.92 -12.19
C GLU A 372 -29.42 1.12 -10.87
N LEU A 373 -29.29 1.86 -9.78
CA LEU A 373 -29.20 1.38 -8.43
C LEU A 373 -30.31 1.99 -7.58
N ASN A 374 -31.10 1.17 -6.89
CA ASN A 374 -32.04 1.66 -5.89
C ASN A 374 -31.37 1.74 -4.50
N TYR A 375 -31.28 2.93 -3.94
CA TYR A 375 -30.72 3.17 -2.61
C TYR A 375 -31.67 4.05 -1.77
N ASP A 376 -32.12 3.53 -0.62
CA ASP A 376 -33.05 4.21 0.28
C ASP A 376 -34.33 4.74 -0.42
N GLY A 377 -34.80 4.04 -1.45
CA GLY A 377 -36.00 4.39 -2.23
C GLY A 377 -35.75 5.34 -3.39
N GLU A 378 -34.52 5.86 -3.54
CA GLU A 378 -34.10 6.71 -4.65
C GLU A 378 -33.40 5.89 -5.73
N THR A 379 -33.66 6.23 -6.99
CA THR A 379 -32.97 5.65 -8.14
C THR A 379 -31.71 6.46 -8.47
N VAL A 380 -30.57 5.79 -8.54
CA VAL A 380 -29.26 6.35 -8.86
C VAL A 380 -28.78 5.73 -10.16
N ALA A 381 -28.60 6.53 -11.20
CA ALA A 381 -28.02 6.08 -12.46
C ALA A 381 -26.51 5.82 -12.29
N LEU A 382 -26.04 4.66 -12.76
CA LEU A 382 -24.65 4.22 -12.73
C LEU A 382 -24.20 3.78 -14.12
N PRO A 383 -24.15 4.70 -15.11
CA PRO A 383 -23.67 4.40 -16.44
C PRO A 383 -22.15 4.18 -16.46
N PHE A 384 -21.62 3.72 -17.59
CA PHE A 384 -20.18 3.63 -17.78
C PHE A 384 -19.49 4.98 -17.55
N ASN A 385 -18.48 5.02 -16.67
CA ASN A 385 -17.95 6.28 -16.15
C ASN A 385 -16.68 6.73 -16.90
N HIS A 386 -16.87 7.60 -17.90
CA HIS A 386 -15.78 8.18 -18.69
C HIS A 386 -14.78 9.02 -17.90
N SER A 387 -15.21 9.63 -16.78
CA SER A 387 -14.30 10.42 -15.94
C SER A 387 -13.28 9.50 -15.28
N ILE A 388 -13.74 8.35 -14.77
CA ILE A 388 -12.87 7.32 -14.23
C ILE A 388 -11.97 6.73 -15.31
N LEU A 389 -12.51 6.43 -16.51
CA LEU A 389 -11.71 5.90 -17.62
C LEU A 389 -10.53 6.84 -17.99
N ARG A 390 -10.80 8.15 -18.07
CA ARG A 390 -9.77 9.17 -18.32
C ARG A 390 -8.73 9.20 -17.20
N TRP A 391 -9.19 9.19 -15.95
CA TRP A 391 -8.31 9.16 -14.78
C TRP A 391 -7.39 7.93 -14.80
N ALA A 392 -7.93 6.75 -15.10
CA ALA A 392 -7.20 5.50 -15.19
C ALA A 392 -6.18 5.49 -16.35
N ALA A 393 -6.51 6.13 -17.48
CA ALA A 393 -5.59 6.27 -18.60
C ALA A 393 -4.36 7.11 -18.23
N GLU A 394 -4.56 8.20 -17.49
CA GLU A 394 -3.47 9.01 -16.92
C GLU A 394 -2.65 8.20 -15.91
N THR A 395 -3.29 7.43 -15.02
CA THR A 395 -2.58 6.54 -14.07
C THR A 395 -1.68 5.56 -14.82
N ARG A 396 -2.20 4.89 -15.86
CA ARG A 396 -1.41 3.97 -16.70
C ARG A 396 -0.23 4.68 -17.37
N GLN A 397 -0.39 5.92 -17.82
CA GLN A 397 0.71 6.69 -18.40
C GLN A 397 1.84 6.92 -17.38
N VAL A 398 1.48 7.27 -16.15
CA VAL A 398 2.46 7.42 -15.05
C VAL A 398 3.17 6.09 -14.82
N LEU A 399 2.43 4.99 -14.65
CA LEU A 399 3.00 3.66 -14.41
C LEU A 399 3.95 3.21 -15.54
N ASN A 400 3.54 3.36 -16.80
CA ASN A 400 4.37 2.97 -17.96
C ASN A 400 5.66 3.82 -18.09
N SER A 401 5.67 5.02 -17.50
CA SER A 401 6.85 5.91 -17.52
C SER A 401 7.72 5.78 -16.26
N ALA A 402 7.23 5.08 -15.23
CA ALA A 402 7.91 4.94 -13.97
C ALA A 402 9.20 4.13 -14.13
N LYS A 403 10.26 4.59 -13.45
CA LYS A 403 11.54 3.88 -13.37
C LYS A 403 11.94 3.77 -11.93
N LEU A 404 12.44 2.60 -11.54
CA LEU A 404 13.05 2.43 -10.24
C LEU A 404 14.44 3.08 -10.22
N PRO A 405 14.83 3.74 -9.12
CA PRO A 405 16.21 4.17 -8.92
C PRO A 405 17.16 2.96 -8.88
N ASP A 406 18.40 3.13 -9.32
CA ASP A 406 19.43 2.06 -9.31
C ASP A 406 19.72 1.49 -7.91
N SER A 407 19.35 2.22 -6.85
CA SER A 407 19.47 1.80 -5.46
C SER A 407 18.37 0.86 -4.98
N VAL A 408 17.38 0.54 -5.83
CA VAL A 408 16.22 -0.28 -5.51
C VAL A 408 16.31 -1.61 -6.26
N SER A 409 16.36 -2.70 -5.51
CA SER A 409 16.24 -4.05 -6.07
C SER A 409 14.77 -4.41 -6.27
N PHE A 410 14.46 -4.94 -7.45
CA PHE A 410 13.12 -5.43 -7.78
C PHE A 410 13.13 -6.94 -7.95
N TYR A 411 12.20 -7.61 -7.28
CA TYR A 411 11.99 -9.05 -7.38
C TYR A 411 10.54 -9.29 -7.77
N ASN A 412 10.30 -10.29 -8.63
CA ASN A 412 8.96 -10.62 -9.10
C ASN A 412 8.71 -12.11 -8.87
N ILE A 413 7.65 -12.41 -8.12
CA ILE A 413 7.08 -13.75 -8.00
C ILE A 413 5.74 -13.69 -8.72
N TYR A 414 5.49 -14.67 -9.59
CA TYR A 414 4.22 -14.78 -10.31
C TYR A 414 3.77 -16.24 -10.39
N GLY A 415 2.45 -16.45 -10.38
CA GLY A 415 1.87 -17.78 -10.50
C GLY A 415 1.76 -18.23 -11.96
N THR A 416 1.89 -19.54 -12.17
CA THR A 416 1.78 -20.21 -13.48
C THR A 416 1.10 -21.57 -13.33
N SER A 417 0.89 -22.27 -14.44
CA SER A 417 0.39 -23.64 -14.51
C SER A 417 -1.11 -23.80 -14.22
N PHE A 418 -1.86 -22.69 -14.10
CA PHE A 418 -3.31 -22.71 -13.94
C PHE A 418 -4.00 -21.95 -15.07
N GLY A 419 -5.12 -22.51 -15.53
CA GLY A 419 -5.97 -21.87 -16.54
C GLY A 419 -6.54 -20.56 -16.01
N THR A 420 -6.15 -19.46 -16.63
CA THR A 420 -6.52 -18.10 -16.21
C THR A 420 -7.43 -17.45 -17.24
N PRO A 421 -8.63 -16.97 -16.85
CA PRO A 421 -9.56 -16.31 -17.78
C PRO A 421 -8.87 -15.23 -18.60
N PHE A 422 -9.08 -15.27 -19.91
CA PHE A 422 -8.41 -14.37 -20.85
C PHE A 422 -9.39 -13.68 -21.78
N ASP A 423 -10.15 -14.45 -22.56
CA ASP A 423 -11.28 -13.94 -23.34
C ASP A 423 -12.58 -14.27 -22.61
N VAL A 424 -13.60 -13.46 -22.86
CA VAL A 424 -14.95 -13.67 -22.32
C VAL A 424 -15.95 -13.66 -23.48
N CYS A 425 -16.85 -14.64 -23.50
CA CYS A 425 -17.86 -14.80 -24.54
C CYS A 425 -19.27 -14.77 -23.91
N TYR A 426 -20.15 -13.97 -24.51
CA TYR A 426 -21.54 -13.79 -24.11
C TYR A 426 -22.51 -14.29 -25.20
N GLY A 427 -23.57 -14.97 -24.77
CA GLY A 427 -24.54 -15.60 -25.66
C GLY A 427 -24.02 -16.88 -26.33
N SER A 428 -24.78 -17.36 -27.31
CA SER A 428 -24.38 -18.47 -28.20
C SER A 428 -25.08 -18.36 -29.54
N GLU A 429 -24.65 -19.14 -30.54
CA GLU A 429 -25.30 -19.21 -31.85
C GLU A 429 -26.82 -19.47 -31.78
N THR A 430 -27.28 -20.28 -30.81
CA THR A 430 -28.70 -20.57 -30.60
C THR A 430 -29.42 -19.62 -29.63
N ALA A 431 -28.68 -18.74 -28.96
CA ALA A 431 -29.20 -17.77 -27.99
C ALA A 431 -28.30 -16.52 -27.97
N PRO A 432 -28.33 -15.72 -29.05
CA PRO A 432 -27.54 -14.50 -29.15
C PRO A 432 -28.09 -13.41 -28.24
N ILE A 433 -27.23 -12.44 -27.89
CA ILE A 433 -27.59 -11.26 -27.11
C ILE A 433 -28.32 -10.28 -28.03
N GLU A 434 -29.59 -9.98 -27.73
CA GLU A 434 -30.41 -9.04 -28.51
C GLU A 434 -30.16 -7.59 -28.07
N ASP A 435 -30.17 -7.35 -26.77
CA ASP A 435 -29.85 -6.07 -26.14
C ASP A 435 -28.54 -6.18 -25.36
N LEU A 436 -27.60 -5.28 -25.62
CA LEU A 436 -26.27 -5.31 -24.98
C LEU A 436 -26.35 -5.11 -23.45
N SER A 437 -27.43 -4.52 -22.93
CA SER A 437 -27.68 -4.42 -21.48
C SER A 437 -27.86 -5.78 -20.80
N GLU A 438 -28.24 -6.82 -21.55
CA GLU A 438 -28.37 -8.19 -21.03
C GLU A 438 -27.01 -8.80 -20.65
N ILE A 439 -25.89 -8.28 -21.18
CA ILE A 439 -24.54 -8.77 -20.90
C ILE A 439 -24.29 -8.82 -19.39
N CYS A 440 -24.67 -7.76 -18.65
CA CYS A 440 -24.45 -7.65 -17.21
C CYS A 440 -25.20 -8.73 -16.39
N HIS A 441 -26.27 -9.31 -16.95
CA HIS A 441 -27.12 -10.33 -16.33
C HIS A 441 -26.90 -11.74 -16.88
N SER A 442 -26.19 -11.86 -18.01
CA SER A 442 -25.86 -13.14 -18.62
C SER A 442 -24.76 -13.90 -17.86
N ILE A 443 -24.61 -15.18 -18.21
CA ILE A 443 -23.53 -16.05 -17.74
C ILE A 443 -22.48 -16.13 -18.85
N PRO A 444 -21.26 -15.61 -18.62
CA PRO A 444 -20.19 -15.68 -19.60
C PRO A 444 -19.58 -17.07 -19.72
N ARG A 445 -18.93 -17.34 -20.86
CA ARG A 445 -17.95 -18.42 -21.02
C ARG A 445 -16.56 -17.82 -21.17
N TYR A 446 -15.55 -18.44 -20.57
CA TYR A 446 -14.17 -17.94 -20.63
C TYR A 446 -13.29 -18.85 -21.48
N SER A 447 -12.37 -18.24 -22.21
CA SER A 447 -11.16 -18.91 -22.68
C SER A 447 -10.06 -18.73 -21.64
N TYR A 448 -9.04 -19.60 -21.67
CA TYR A 448 -7.99 -19.61 -20.65
C TYR A 448 -6.60 -19.58 -21.27
N VAL A 449 -5.69 -18.88 -20.59
CA VAL A 449 -4.24 -18.91 -20.85
C VAL A 449 -3.49 -19.31 -19.58
N ASP A 450 -2.18 -19.55 -19.69
CA ASP A 450 -1.34 -19.85 -18.53
C ASP A 450 -1.23 -18.65 -17.57
N GLY A 451 -1.35 -18.92 -16.27
CA GLY A 451 -1.28 -17.94 -15.19
C GLY A 451 -1.62 -18.57 -13.85
N ASP A 452 -2.24 -17.79 -12.97
CA ASP A 452 -2.53 -18.17 -11.59
C ASP A 452 -4.04 -18.26 -11.26
N GLU A 453 -4.88 -18.42 -12.28
CA GLU A 453 -6.35 -18.34 -12.27
C GLU A 453 -6.96 -16.93 -12.19
N THR A 454 -6.15 -15.91 -11.91
CA THR A 454 -6.60 -14.50 -11.88
C THR A 454 -5.83 -13.63 -12.87
N VAL A 455 -4.50 -13.74 -12.87
CA VAL A 455 -3.59 -12.91 -13.65
C VAL A 455 -2.85 -13.78 -14.67
N PRO A 456 -2.99 -13.50 -15.97
CA PRO A 456 -2.19 -14.18 -16.99
C PRO A 456 -0.69 -14.01 -16.73
N ALA A 457 0.10 -15.07 -16.89
CA ALA A 457 1.54 -15.03 -16.63
C ALA A 457 2.26 -13.96 -17.49
N GLU A 458 1.79 -13.72 -18.71
CA GLU A 458 2.29 -12.63 -19.57
C GLU A 458 2.06 -11.25 -18.93
N SER A 459 0.87 -11.02 -18.38
CA SER A 459 0.50 -9.78 -17.69
C SER A 459 1.32 -9.57 -16.42
N ALA A 460 1.61 -10.64 -15.68
CA ALA A 460 2.38 -10.59 -14.43
C ALA A 460 3.86 -10.22 -14.63
N LYS A 461 4.39 -10.40 -15.85
CA LYS A 461 5.77 -10.02 -16.23
C LYS A 461 5.88 -8.64 -16.90
N ALA A 462 4.75 -7.96 -17.11
CA ALA A 462 4.62 -6.76 -17.93
C ALA A 462 4.90 -5.43 -17.19
N ASP A 463 5.87 -5.40 -16.26
CA ASP A 463 6.07 -4.22 -15.37
C ASP A 463 6.93 -3.16 -16.01
N GLY A 464 7.75 -3.53 -16.99
CA GLY A 464 8.74 -2.64 -17.58
C GLY A 464 9.92 -2.34 -16.64
N ILE A 465 10.08 -3.08 -15.55
CA ILE A 465 11.14 -2.94 -14.55
C ILE A 465 12.19 -4.04 -14.75
N ALA A 466 13.46 -3.65 -14.62
CA ALA A 466 14.57 -4.61 -14.58
C ALA A 466 14.56 -5.36 -13.25
N ALA A 467 14.01 -6.57 -13.24
CA ALA A 467 14.02 -7.44 -12.08
C ALA A 467 15.41 -8.06 -11.88
N VAL A 468 15.85 -8.11 -10.62
CA VAL A 468 17.02 -8.89 -10.19
C VAL A 468 16.73 -10.38 -10.42
N GLU A 469 15.51 -10.81 -10.11
CA GLU A 469 15.05 -12.17 -10.31
C GLU A 469 13.54 -12.20 -10.57
N ARG A 470 13.12 -13.11 -11.46
CA ARG A 470 11.71 -13.43 -11.71
C ARG A 470 11.49 -14.91 -11.47
N VAL A 471 10.56 -15.24 -10.58
CA VAL A 471 10.29 -16.61 -10.16
C VAL A 471 8.87 -16.97 -10.53
N ALA A 472 8.72 -18.00 -11.37
CA ALA A 472 7.44 -18.63 -11.64
C ALA A 472 7.17 -19.70 -10.59
N ILE A 473 6.00 -19.65 -9.96
CA ILE A 473 5.55 -20.66 -9.00
C ILE A 473 4.27 -21.29 -9.53
N ALA A 474 4.22 -22.62 -9.57
CA ALA A 474 3.00 -23.35 -9.92
C ALA A 474 2.02 -23.32 -8.75
N ALA A 475 1.36 -22.18 -8.54
CA ALA A 475 0.36 -21.96 -7.50
C ALA A 475 -0.76 -21.05 -8.00
N ARG A 476 -1.96 -21.24 -7.44
CA ARG A 476 -3.10 -20.36 -7.67
C ARG A 476 -2.83 -19.00 -7.02
N HIS A 477 -3.52 -17.97 -7.50
CA HIS A 477 -3.27 -16.58 -7.16
C HIS A 477 -3.21 -16.30 -5.65
N ARG A 478 -4.22 -16.78 -4.89
CA ARG A 478 -4.26 -16.65 -3.42
C ARG A 478 -3.28 -17.58 -2.71
N GLU A 479 -2.93 -18.69 -3.34
CA GLU A 479 -2.04 -19.69 -2.74
C GLU A 479 -0.60 -19.21 -2.67
N LEU A 480 -0.19 -18.28 -3.55
CA LEU A 480 1.12 -17.63 -3.50
C LEU A 480 1.41 -17.02 -2.11
N LEU A 481 0.40 -16.49 -1.41
CA LEU A 481 0.56 -15.89 -0.08
C LEU A 481 0.82 -16.89 1.06
N ARG A 482 0.61 -18.18 0.80
CA ARG A 482 0.83 -19.28 1.77
C ARG A 482 1.75 -20.37 1.23
N ASP A 483 2.33 -20.16 0.05
CA ASP A 483 3.20 -21.13 -0.60
C ASP A 483 4.58 -21.14 0.06
N LYS A 484 5.05 -22.33 0.43
CA LYS A 484 6.33 -22.49 1.14
C LYS A 484 7.53 -22.12 0.28
N THR A 485 7.44 -22.34 -1.03
CA THR A 485 8.50 -21.98 -1.99
C THR A 485 8.58 -20.46 -2.09
N VAL A 486 7.44 -19.77 -2.14
CA VAL A 486 7.37 -18.30 -2.06
C VAL A 486 8.04 -17.80 -0.79
N PHE A 487 7.75 -18.40 0.37
CA PHE A 487 8.38 -18.02 1.63
C PHE A 487 9.90 -18.21 1.62
N GLN A 488 10.39 -19.32 1.06
CA GLN A 488 11.84 -19.55 0.89
C GLN A 488 12.49 -18.46 0.02
N HIS A 489 11.89 -18.10 -1.11
CA HIS A 489 12.40 -17.02 -1.96
C HIS A 489 12.44 -15.69 -1.21
N ILE A 490 11.37 -15.33 -0.49
CA ILE A 490 11.30 -14.10 0.31
C ILE A 490 12.39 -14.09 1.39
N LEU A 491 12.52 -15.16 2.18
CA LEU A 491 13.53 -15.26 3.25
C LEU A 491 14.96 -15.21 2.71
N ARG A 492 15.21 -15.81 1.55
CA ARG A 492 16.50 -15.74 0.85
C ARG A 492 16.82 -14.31 0.42
N TRP A 493 15.85 -13.59 -0.16
CA TRP A 493 16.05 -12.19 -0.57
C TRP A 493 16.21 -11.24 0.61
N LEU A 494 15.56 -11.53 1.75
CA LEU A 494 15.74 -10.81 3.01
C LEU A 494 17.03 -11.20 3.76
N GLY A 495 17.81 -12.17 3.25
CA GLY A 495 19.07 -12.62 3.86
C GLY A 495 18.91 -13.31 5.22
N VAL A 496 17.72 -13.83 5.53
CA VAL A 496 17.38 -14.44 6.82
C VAL A 496 17.95 -15.87 6.94
N GLU A 497 17.92 -16.66 5.86
CA GLU A 497 18.40 -18.06 5.85
C GLU A 497 19.88 -18.20 6.25
N GLN A 498 20.72 -17.20 5.91
CA GLN A 498 22.14 -17.21 6.25
C GLN A 498 22.41 -16.96 7.74
N LYS A 499 21.51 -16.25 8.44
CA LYS A 499 21.69 -15.85 9.85
C LYS A 499 21.31 -16.96 10.83
N VAL A 500 20.31 -17.79 10.51
CA VAL A 500 19.90 -18.95 11.33
C VAL A 500 20.97 -20.05 11.30
N SER A 501 21.60 -20.32 10.16
CA SER A 501 22.64 -21.37 10.05
C SER A 501 23.93 -21.06 10.83
N ARG A 502 24.26 -19.78 11.05
CA ARG A 502 25.44 -19.36 11.83
C ARG A 502 25.31 -19.65 13.32
N HIS A 503 24.11 -19.63 13.88
CA HIS A 503 23.88 -19.91 15.31
C HIS A 503 23.91 -21.40 15.65
N SER A 504 23.75 -22.30 14.67
CA SER A 504 23.81 -23.75 14.89
C SER A 504 25.23 -24.32 15.05
N LYS A 505 26.30 -23.54 14.80
CA LYS A 505 27.69 -24.04 14.79
C LYS A 505 28.52 -23.77 16.06
N THR A 506 27.90 -23.29 17.14
CA THR A 506 28.58 -23.08 18.42
C THR A 506 28.04 -23.99 19.53
N SER A 507 28.12 -25.30 19.31
CA SER A 507 28.20 -26.28 20.39
C SER A 507 29.45 -27.14 20.17
N ARG A 508 30.63 -26.57 20.40
CA ARG A 508 31.85 -27.38 20.56
C ARG A 508 31.75 -28.09 21.90
N VAL A 509 31.45 -29.39 21.84
CA VAL A 509 31.65 -30.31 22.96
C VAL A 509 33.15 -30.29 23.30
N ALA A 510 33.48 -29.93 24.54
CA ALA A 510 34.83 -30.02 25.06
C ALA A 510 35.17 -31.50 25.29
N ASP A 511 36.20 -32.00 24.62
CA ASP A 511 36.83 -33.27 24.95
C ASP A 511 37.40 -33.18 26.37
N ALA A 512 36.91 -34.05 27.27
CA ALA A 512 37.52 -34.29 28.56
C ALA A 512 38.19 -35.67 28.54
N SER A 513 39.51 -35.64 28.38
CA SER A 513 40.39 -36.77 28.68
C SER A 513 40.34 -37.12 30.17
N SER A 514 40.10 -38.39 30.50
CA SER A 514 40.49 -38.93 31.82
C SER A 514 41.04 -40.33 31.69
N ASN A 515 42.38 -40.41 31.71
CA ASN A 515 43.14 -41.57 32.17
C ASN A 515 42.83 -41.80 33.66
N LYS A 516 42.55 -43.05 34.06
CA LYS A 516 43.27 -43.74 35.16
C LYS A 516 42.75 -45.18 35.40
N ARG A 517 43.73 -46.08 35.35
CA ARG A 517 43.88 -47.44 35.92
C ARG A 517 42.97 -47.78 37.12
N ALA A 518 42.42 -49.01 37.10
CA ALA A 518 42.87 -50.14 37.92
C ALA A 518 42.46 -51.44 37.22
#